data_AF-A0A1B8HU18-F1
#
_entry.id   AF-A0A1B8HU18-F1
#
_cell.length_a   1.000
_cell.length_b   1.000
_cell.length_c   1.000
_cell.angle_alpha   90.00
_cell.angle_beta   90.00
_cell.angle_gamma   90.00
#
_symmetry.space_group_name_H-M   'P 1'
#
loop_
_entity.id
_entity.type
_entity.pdbx_description
1 polymer ?
#
loop_
_entity_poly.entity_id
_entity_poly.type
_entity_poly.pdbx_seq_one_letter_code
_entity_poly.pdbx_strand_id
1 'polypeptide(L)'
;MKFLKTISALALFVPAMAFSASPIICESETPGSTGASIWPSLYMQDANTLCFDVKGWPEFSGTNCVKNGKTAKWTGLVIVWEDGESQGRDSTNFRVVNPVVNNDQIQYRIEWSRGDEWRTMQNVVINRLTGGAVSYFVTEHGGESYQCRMTQKAI
;
A
#
# COMPACT_ATOMS: atom_id res chain seq x y z
N MET A 1 -27.75 60.85 15.62
CA MET A 1 -26.47 60.42 15.02
C MET A 1 -25.76 59.47 15.98
N LYS A 2 -25.49 58.22 15.57
CA LYS A 2 -24.20 57.51 15.74
C LYS A 2 -24.29 56.03 15.34
N PHE A 3 -23.89 55.81 14.08
CA PHE A 3 -23.17 54.67 13.50
C PHE A 3 -23.45 53.24 14.00
N LEU A 4 -24.28 52.50 13.25
CA LEU A 4 -24.16 51.05 13.14
C LEU A 4 -22.89 50.73 12.34
N LYS A 5 -21.93 50.02 12.95
CA LYS A 5 -20.80 49.41 12.24
C LYS A 5 -21.21 48.03 11.77
N THR A 6 -21.42 47.88 10.47
CA THR A 6 -21.54 46.58 9.79
C THR A 6 -20.17 45.90 9.78
N ILE A 7 -20.05 44.78 10.49
CA ILE A 7 -18.88 43.90 10.41
C ILE A 7 -19.19 42.88 9.32
N SER A 8 -18.54 42.99 8.17
CA SER A 8 -18.60 41.99 7.11
C SER A 8 -17.59 40.89 7.43
N ALA A 9 -18.07 39.73 7.86
CA ALA A 9 -17.23 38.55 8.08
C ALA A 9 -17.06 37.82 6.74
N LEU A 10 -15.87 37.92 6.16
CA LEU A 10 -15.49 37.16 4.97
C LEU A 10 -15.13 35.73 5.40
N ALA A 11 -16.09 34.81 5.32
CA ALA A 11 -15.84 33.39 5.54
C ALA A 11 -15.05 32.83 4.37
N LEU A 12 -13.73 32.66 4.55
CA LEU A 12 -12.89 31.90 3.64
C LEU A 12 -13.30 30.42 3.75
N PHE A 13 -14.15 29.96 2.83
CA PHE A 13 -14.34 28.54 2.58
C PHE A 13 -13.04 27.98 2.00
N VAL A 14 -12.16 27.50 2.88
CA VAL A 14 -11.10 26.60 2.45
C VAL A 14 -11.80 25.29 2.10
N PRO A 15 -11.77 24.82 0.84
CA PRO A 15 -12.21 23.46 0.57
C PRO A 15 -11.25 22.55 1.34
N ALA A 16 -11.76 21.93 2.41
CA ALA A 16 -11.07 20.83 3.06
C ALA A 16 -11.07 19.68 2.06
N MET A 17 -10.05 19.62 1.20
CA MET A 17 -9.76 18.41 0.43
C MET A 17 -9.21 17.39 1.41
N ALA A 18 -10.10 16.75 2.15
CA ALA A 18 -9.79 15.56 2.91
C ALA A 18 -9.60 14.42 1.90
N PHE A 19 -8.38 14.31 1.35
CA PHE A 19 -7.97 13.09 0.65
C PHE A 19 -7.82 12.00 1.71
N SER A 20 -8.94 11.36 2.08
CA SER A 20 -8.90 10.21 2.97
C SER A 20 -8.28 9.05 2.20
N ALA A 21 -7.02 8.74 2.50
CA ALA A 21 -6.45 7.46 2.12
C ALA A 21 -7.38 6.33 2.60
N SER A 22 -7.74 5.41 1.71
CA SER A 22 -8.62 4.26 2.00
C SER A 22 -7.75 3.01 2.21
N PRO A 23 -7.58 2.52 3.45
CA PRO A 23 -6.82 1.31 3.71
C PRO A 23 -7.44 0.10 2.99
N ILE A 24 -6.58 -0.80 2.53
CA ILE A 24 -6.99 -2.11 2.02
C ILE A 24 -6.57 -3.13 3.08
N ILE A 25 -7.56 -3.73 3.73
CA ILE A 25 -7.35 -4.75 4.77
C ILE A 25 -7.61 -6.11 4.14
N CYS A 26 -6.62 -7.00 4.18
CA CYS A 26 -6.72 -8.35 3.64
C CYS A 26 -6.52 -9.38 4.75
N GLU A 27 -7.47 -10.30 4.87
CA GLU A 27 -7.49 -11.37 5.87
C GLU A 27 -7.28 -12.71 5.14
N SER A 28 -6.41 -13.57 5.66
CA SER A 28 -6.16 -14.90 5.07
C SER A 28 -7.42 -15.75 5.17
N GLU A 29 -7.72 -16.49 4.10
CA GLU A 29 -8.82 -17.47 4.07
C GLU A 29 -8.43 -18.81 4.72
N THR A 30 -7.15 -19.01 5.07
CA THR A 30 -6.67 -20.24 5.70
C THR A 30 -6.89 -20.21 7.22
N PRO A 31 -7.71 -21.10 7.80
CA PRO A 31 -7.97 -21.11 9.23
C PRO A 31 -6.68 -21.38 10.03
N GLY A 32 -6.39 -20.52 11.01
CA GLY A 32 -5.21 -20.68 11.88
C GLY A 32 -3.89 -20.20 11.27
N SER A 33 -3.88 -19.67 10.04
CA SER A 33 -2.72 -18.94 9.55
C SER A 33 -2.57 -17.64 10.35
N THR A 34 -1.59 -17.59 11.23
CA THR A 34 -1.14 -16.35 11.89
C THR A 34 -0.25 -15.51 10.97
N GLY A 35 0.05 -16.03 9.77
CA GLY A 35 0.94 -15.48 8.77
C GLY A 35 0.25 -14.53 7.80
N ALA A 36 0.85 -13.34 7.71
CA ALA A 36 0.86 -12.39 6.60
C ALA A 36 -0.47 -11.94 6.00
N SER A 37 -1.02 -10.81 6.46
CA SER A 37 -1.67 -9.90 5.51
C SER A 37 -0.67 -9.56 4.38
N ILE A 38 -1.16 -9.37 3.14
CA ILE A 38 -0.35 -8.83 2.02
C ILE A 38 0.56 -7.70 2.52
N TRP A 39 1.87 -7.80 2.24
CA TRP A 39 2.91 -6.99 2.88
C TRP A 39 3.76 -6.23 1.85
N PRO A 40 4.04 -4.94 2.09
CA PRO A 40 3.58 -4.13 3.22
C PRO A 40 2.10 -3.75 3.09
N SER A 41 1.51 -3.30 4.20
CA SER A 41 0.13 -2.80 4.20
C SER A 41 -0.07 -1.76 3.11
N LEU A 42 -1.21 -1.81 2.44
CA LEU A 42 -1.50 -0.98 1.27
C LEU A 42 -2.80 -0.19 1.43
N TYR A 43 -2.88 0.92 0.72
CA TYR A 43 -4.02 1.81 0.74
C TYR A 43 -4.18 2.54 -0.60
N MET A 44 -5.41 2.93 -0.91
CA MET A 44 -5.70 3.80 -2.05
C MET A 44 -5.57 5.25 -1.61
N GLN A 45 -4.67 6.02 -2.24
CA GLN A 45 -4.59 7.46 -2.01
C GLN A 45 -5.71 8.21 -2.75
N ASP A 46 -6.07 7.69 -3.92
CA ASP A 46 -7.18 8.10 -4.76
C ASP A 46 -7.64 6.90 -5.61
N ALA A 47 -8.54 7.11 -6.58
CA ALA A 47 -9.11 6.03 -7.39
C ALA A 47 -8.10 5.24 -8.24
N ASN A 48 -6.92 5.81 -8.56
CA ASN A 48 -5.93 5.21 -9.47
C ASN A 48 -4.49 5.21 -8.91
N THR A 49 -4.31 5.57 -7.65
CA THR A 49 -3.01 5.60 -6.98
C THR A 49 -2.99 4.64 -5.80
N LEU A 50 -2.22 3.58 -5.96
CA LEU A 50 -1.93 2.60 -4.91
C LEU A 50 -0.72 3.07 -4.11
N CYS A 51 -0.82 3.04 -2.79
CA CYS A 51 0.28 3.37 -1.90
C CYS A 51 0.54 2.28 -0.87
N PHE A 52 1.75 2.29 -0.34
CA PHE A 52 2.25 1.33 0.64
C PHE A 52 2.61 2.06 1.93
N ASP A 53 2.21 1.51 3.07
CA ASP A 53 2.44 2.09 4.39
C ASP A 53 3.86 1.78 4.89
N VAL A 54 4.83 2.44 4.26
CA VAL A 54 6.28 2.23 4.47
C VAL A 54 7.00 3.49 4.94
N LYS A 55 6.30 4.63 4.99
CA LYS A 55 6.90 5.93 5.37
C LYS A 55 7.41 5.94 6.81
N GLY A 56 6.84 5.10 7.68
CA GLY A 56 7.28 4.94 9.07
C GLY A 56 8.48 4.01 9.25
N TRP A 57 8.99 3.39 8.17
CA TRP A 57 10.15 2.50 8.27
C TRP A 57 11.42 3.29 8.57
N PRO A 58 12.33 2.77 9.41
CA PRO A 58 13.64 3.39 9.57
C PRO A 58 14.37 3.42 8.22
N GLU A 59 15.15 4.45 7.97
CA GLU A 59 15.84 4.70 6.68
C GLU A 59 14.91 4.86 5.47
N PHE A 60 13.61 5.13 5.70
CA PHE A 60 12.70 5.40 4.60
C PHE A 60 13.23 6.53 3.70
N SER A 61 13.38 6.22 2.41
CA SER A 61 13.66 7.20 1.37
C SER A 61 13.01 6.75 0.06
N GLY A 62 12.62 7.70 -0.80
CA GLY A 62 11.96 7.41 -2.08
C GLY A 62 10.45 7.65 -2.08
N THR A 63 9.73 6.94 -2.95
CA THR A 63 8.28 7.08 -3.16
C THR A 63 7.53 5.81 -2.81
N ASN A 64 6.45 5.94 -2.06
CA ASN A 64 5.62 4.82 -1.59
C ASN A 64 4.29 4.69 -2.35
N CYS A 65 4.06 5.52 -3.37
CA CYS A 65 2.81 5.56 -4.13
C CYS A 65 3.10 5.36 -5.60
N VAL A 66 2.24 4.59 -6.27
CA VAL A 66 2.42 4.20 -7.66
C VAL A 66 1.12 4.32 -8.45
N LYS A 67 1.26 4.70 -9.72
CA LYS A 67 0.19 4.73 -10.73
C LYS A 67 0.50 3.71 -11.82
N ASN A 68 -0.53 3.37 -12.61
CA ASN A 68 -0.40 2.42 -13.72
C ASN A 68 0.76 2.78 -14.66
N GLY A 69 1.53 1.76 -15.06
CA GLY A 69 2.68 1.92 -15.96
C GLY A 69 3.87 2.70 -15.36
N LYS A 70 3.86 2.96 -14.04
CA LYS A 70 4.99 3.58 -13.31
C LYS A 70 5.58 2.60 -12.31
N THR A 71 6.73 2.96 -11.77
CA THR A 71 7.42 2.22 -10.71
C THR A 71 7.57 3.12 -9.50
N ALA A 72 7.15 2.63 -8.34
CA ALA A 72 7.53 3.22 -7.05
C ALA A 72 8.79 2.52 -6.56
N LYS A 73 9.68 3.27 -5.91
CA LYS A 73 10.91 2.74 -5.32
C LYS A 73 11.11 3.38 -3.96
N TRP A 74 11.44 2.57 -2.97
CA TRP A 74 11.82 3.07 -1.66
C TRP A 74 12.91 2.22 -1.05
N THR A 75 13.59 2.78 -0.07
CA THR A 75 14.52 2.07 0.81
C THR A 75 13.92 1.99 2.21
N GLY A 76 14.26 0.97 2.98
CA GLY A 76 13.96 0.91 4.41
C GLY A 76 14.71 -0.21 5.13
N LEU A 77 14.95 -0.01 6.42
CA LEU A 77 15.62 -0.96 7.31
C LEU A 77 14.59 -1.92 7.91
N VAL A 78 14.50 -3.12 7.34
CA VAL A 78 13.48 -4.12 7.68
C VAL A 78 14.07 -5.53 7.69
N ILE A 79 13.38 -6.45 8.38
CA ILE A 79 13.66 -7.89 8.27
C ILE A 79 12.86 -8.41 7.09
N VAL A 80 13.56 -8.98 6.10
CA VAL A 80 12.94 -9.74 5.02
C VAL A 80 12.97 -11.21 5.41
N TRP A 81 11.85 -11.89 5.19
CA TRP A 81 11.74 -13.35 5.36
C TRP A 81 11.60 -13.97 3.98
N GLU A 82 12.39 -15.00 3.69
CA GLU A 82 12.26 -15.85 2.50
C GLU A 82 12.15 -17.30 3.00
N ASP A 83 11.12 -18.04 2.59
CA ASP A 83 10.90 -19.45 3.00
C ASP A 83 10.90 -19.71 4.51
N GLY A 84 10.39 -18.75 5.29
CA GLY A 84 10.41 -18.83 6.75
C GLY A 84 11.78 -18.59 7.38
N GLU A 85 12.81 -18.28 6.58
CA GLU A 85 14.13 -17.88 7.05
C GLU A 85 14.30 -16.36 7.04
N SER A 86 14.77 -15.81 8.16
CA SER A 86 15.10 -14.39 8.28
C SER A 86 16.38 -14.11 7.50
N GLN A 87 16.30 -13.17 6.56
CA GLN A 87 17.45 -12.64 5.84
C GLN A 87 18.19 -11.55 6.65
N GLY A 88 17.83 -11.31 7.91
CA GLY A 88 18.42 -10.27 8.75
C GLY A 88 17.75 -8.90 8.58
N ARG A 89 18.02 -7.99 9.53
CA ARG A 89 17.52 -6.60 9.51
C ARG A 89 18.57 -5.71 8.84
N ASP A 90 18.36 -5.37 7.58
CA ASP A 90 19.29 -4.51 6.83
C ASP A 90 18.56 -3.51 5.94
N SER A 91 19.29 -2.46 5.54
CA SER A 91 18.81 -1.47 4.59
C SER A 91 18.47 -2.16 3.27
N THR A 92 17.21 -2.11 2.89
CA THR A 92 16.67 -2.88 1.78
C THR A 92 15.97 -1.95 0.79
N ASN A 93 16.34 -2.08 -0.48
CA ASN A 93 15.67 -1.39 -1.58
C ASN A 93 14.46 -2.21 -2.03
N PHE A 94 13.35 -1.53 -2.26
CA PHE A 94 12.10 -2.09 -2.74
C PHE A 94 11.68 -1.36 -4.02
N ARG A 95 10.98 -2.08 -4.88
CA ARG A 95 10.29 -1.49 -6.02
C ARG A 95 8.99 -2.20 -6.32
N VAL A 96 8.02 -1.43 -6.80
CA VAL A 96 6.74 -1.95 -7.30
C VAL A 96 6.78 -1.92 -8.81
N VAL A 97 6.64 -3.08 -9.44
CA VAL A 97 6.69 -3.22 -10.90
C VAL A 97 5.33 -3.62 -11.46
N ASN A 98 5.05 -3.14 -12.67
CA ASN A 98 3.85 -3.41 -13.45
C ASN A 98 2.52 -3.27 -12.68
N PRO A 99 2.30 -2.15 -11.96
CA PRO A 99 1.04 -1.95 -11.26
C PRO A 99 -0.12 -1.77 -12.25
N VAL A 100 -1.23 -2.45 -11.97
CA VAL A 100 -2.52 -2.27 -12.62
C VAL A 100 -3.54 -1.98 -11.53
N VAL A 101 -4.09 -0.78 -11.55
CA VAL A 101 -5.11 -0.27 -10.64
C VAL A 101 -6.26 0.26 -11.48
N ASN A 102 -7.36 -0.48 -11.50
CA ASN A 102 -8.59 -0.09 -12.19
C ASN A 102 -9.80 -0.49 -11.32
N ASN A 103 -11.03 -0.33 -11.80
CA ASN A 103 -12.22 -0.63 -11.00
C ASN A 103 -12.41 -2.12 -10.70
N ASP A 104 -11.81 -3.00 -11.51
CA ASP A 104 -12.01 -4.44 -11.41
C ASP A 104 -10.94 -5.11 -10.55
N GLN A 105 -9.70 -4.63 -10.64
CA GLN A 105 -8.56 -5.23 -9.96
C GLN A 105 -7.45 -4.26 -9.54
N ILE A 106 -6.71 -4.71 -8.53
CA ILE A 106 -5.38 -4.23 -8.19
C ILE A 106 -4.41 -5.38 -8.42
N GLN A 107 -3.38 -5.17 -9.23
CA GLN A 107 -2.33 -6.14 -9.47
C GLN A 107 -0.98 -5.45 -9.42
N TYR A 108 0.00 -6.07 -8.76
CA TYR A 108 1.37 -5.57 -8.74
C TYR A 108 2.34 -6.68 -8.33
N ARG A 109 3.63 -6.41 -8.56
CA ARG A 109 4.72 -7.21 -8.02
C ARG A 109 5.67 -6.32 -7.22
N ILE A 110 6.01 -6.76 -6.01
CA ILE A 110 7.06 -6.13 -5.20
C ILE A 110 8.34 -6.92 -5.41
N GLU A 111 9.41 -6.20 -5.68
CA GLU A 111 10.76 -6.74 -5.77
C GLU A 111 11.64 -6.03 -4.74
N TRP A 112 12.63 -6.75 -4.22
CA TRP A 112 13.55 -6.27 -3.20
C TRP A 112 15.01 -6.52 -3.59
N SER A 113 15.93 -5.74 -3.03
CA SER A 113 17.38 -5.88 -3.25
C SER A 113 18.20 -5.28 -2.11
N ARG A 114 19.33 -5.92 -1.78
CA ARG A 114 20.40 -5.40 -0.91
C ARG A 114 21.74 -5.27 -1.64
N GLY A 115 21.71 -5.24 -2.97
CA GLY A 115 22.89 -5.18 -3.83
C GLY A 115 22.48 -4.88 -5.26
N ASP A 116 23.07 -5.59 -6.22
CA ASP A 116 22.79 -5.35 -7.65
C ASP A 116 21.64 -6.21 -8.19
N GLU A 117 21.31 -7.30 -7.52
CA GLU A 117 20.27 -8.24 -7.95
C GLU A 117 18.92 -7.93 -7.33
N TRP A 118 17.87 -7.93 -8.17
CA TRP A 118 16.49 -7.77 -7.74
C TRP A 118 15.81 -9.13 -7.65
N ARG A 119 15.20 -9.42 -6.51
CA ARG A 119 14.43 -10.63 -6.28
C ARG A 119 12.97 -10.27 -6.14
N THR A 120 12.09 -11.11 -6.69
CA THR A 120 10.66 -10.92 -6.45
C THR A 120 10.36 -11.30 -5.01
N MET A 121 9.74 -10.37 -4.29
CA MET A 121 9.23 -10.60 -2.96
C MET A 121 7.84 -11.20 -3.06
N GLN A 122 6.91 -10.49 -3.69
CA GLN A 122 5.50 -10.85 -3.66
C GLN A 122 4.81 -10.47 -4.97
N ASN A 123 3.95 -11.36 -5.47
CA ASN A 123 3.00 -11.03 -6.51
C ASN A 123 1.61 -10.95 -5.90
N VAL A 124 0.87 -9.89 -6.21
CA VAL A 124 -0.45 -9.64 -5.62
C VAL A 124 -1.46 -9.40 -6.72
N VAL A 125 -2.61 -10.06 -6.61
CA VAL A 125 -3.80 -9.78 -7.39
C VAL A 125 -4.98 -9.68 -6.43
N ILE A 126 -5.71 -8.57 -6.48
CA ILE A 126 -6.91 -8.31 -5.69
C ILE A 126 -8.03 -7.99 -6.64
N ASN A 127 -9.10 -8.77 -6.63
CA ASN A 127 -10.36 -8.46 -7.29
C ASN A 127 -11.11 -7.43 -6.45
N ARG A 128 -11.30 -6.22 -6.98
CA ARG A 128 -11.95 -5.11 -6.25
C ARG A 128 -13.47 -5.26 -6.17
N LEU A 129 -14.07 -6.08 -7.03
CA LEU A 129 -15.51 -6.34 -7.05
C LEU A 129 -15.90 -7.38 -5.98
N THR A 130 -15.09 -8.43 -5.82
CA THR A 130 -15.38 -9.52 -4.88
C THR A 130 -14.61 -9.42 -3.58
N GLY A 131 -13.51 -8.67 -3.55
CA GLY A 131 -12.54 -8.65 -2.45
C GLY A 131 -11.53 -9.79 -2.50
N GLY A 132 -11.77 -10.83 -3.30
CA GLY A 132 -10.90 -12.00 -3.36
C GLY A 132 -9.50 -11.64 -3.86
N ALA A 133 -8.48 -12.13 -3.18
CA ALA A 133 -7.09 -11.84 -3.49
C ALA A 133 -6.20 -13.06 -3.37
N VAL A 134 -5.11 -13.05 -4.13
CA VAL A 134 -4.06 -14.05 -4.06
C VAL A 134 -2.73 -13.33 -3.92
N SER A 135 -1.92 -13.79 -2.98
CA SER A 135 -0.51 -13.40 -2.87
C SER A 135 0.36 -14.65 -2.79
N TYR A 136 1.42 -14.69 -3.59
CA TYR A 136 2.46 -15.72 -3.45
C TYR A 136 3.83 -15.06 -3.39
N PHE A 137 4.63 -15.57 -2.45
CA PHE A 137 6.09 -15.42 -2.47
C PHE A 137 6.66 -16.40 -3.51
N VAL A 138 7.78 -16.06 -4.14
CA VAL A 138 8.33 -16.84 -5.28
C VAL A 138 8.69 -18.28 -4.93
N THR A 139 8.96 -18.53 -3.66
CA THR A 139 9.45 -19.80 -3.16
C THR A 139 8.34 -20.64 -2.50
N GLU A 140 7.14 -20.09 -2.34
CA GLU A 140 5.96 -20.80 -1.82
C GLU A 140 5.16 -21.46 -2.95
N HIS A 141 4.93 -22.77 -2.82
CA HIS A 141 4.10 -23.52 -3.77
C HIS A 141 2.61 -23.26 -3.53
N GLY A 142 2.01 -22.44 -4.39
CA GLY A 142 0.57 -22.19 -4.40
C GLY A 142 0.19 -21.07 -3.44
N GLY A 143 0.08 -19.84 -3.99
CA GLY A 143 -0.15 -18.63 -3.21
C GLY A 143 -1.29 -18.70 -2.21
N GLU A 144 -1.14 -17.89 -1.16
CA GLU A 144 -2.14 -17.72 -0.12
C GLU A 144 -3.34 -16.92 -0.67
N SER A 145 -4.54 -17.41 -0.38
CA SER A 145 -5.79 -16.72 -0.68
C SER A 145 -6.19 -15.81 0.47
N TYR A 146 -6.69 -14.63 0.13
CA TYR A 146 -7.14 -13.61 1.06
C TYR A 146 -8.48 -13.05 0.65
N GLN A 147 -9.21 -12.52 1.64
CA GLN A 147 -10.36 -11.67 1.43
C GLN A 147 -10.05 -10.23 1.85
N CYS A 148 -10.07 -9.33 0.87
CA CYS A 148 -9.72 -7.93 1.03
C CYS A 148 -10.95 -7.02 1.04
N ARG A 149 -10.91 -5.98 1.88
CA ARG A 149 -11.91 -4.90 1.91
C ARG A 149 -11.24 -3.53 1.92
N MET A 150 -11.76 -2.62 1.11
CA MET A 150 -11.42 -1.20 1.18
C MET A 150 -12.22 -0.56 2.31
N THR A 151 -11.54 0.01 3.30
CA THR A 151 -12.22 0.74 4.38
C THR A 151 -12.21 2.24 4.08
N GLN A 152 -13.32 2.90 4.38
CA GLN A 152 -13.31 4.36 4.53
C GLN A 152 -12.68 4.65 5.88
N LYS A 153 -11.64 5.50 5.90
CA LYS A 153 -11.06 5.94 7.18
C LYS A 153 -12.16 6.69 7.93
N ALA A 154 -12.43 6.31 9.18
CA ALA A 154 -13.31 7.07 10.05
C ALA A 154 -12.83 8.53 10.06
N ILE A 155 -13.73 9.44 9.69
CA ILE A 155 -13.52 10.89 9.71
C ILE A 155 -13.56 11.36 11.16
#